data_AF-A0A8J6VK65-F1
#
_entry.id   AF-A0A8J6VK65-F1
#
_cell.length_a   1.000
_cell.length_b   1.000
_cell.length_c   1.000
_cell.angle_alpha   90.00
_cell.angle_beta   90.00
_cell.angle_gamma   90.00
#
_symmetry.space_group_name_H-M   'P 1'
#
loop_
_entity.id
_entity.type
_entity.pdbx_description
1 polymer ?
#
loop_
_entity_poly.entity_id
_entity_poly.type
_entity_poly.pdbx_seq_one_letter_code
_entity_poly.pdbx_strand_id
1 'polypeptide(L)' 'MEPSELQYLILNALDTLELLSNAVYDEETGIWVIETPSSVLPYARLLQNGDIVPMRWRSEL' A
#
# COMPACT_ATOMS: atom_id res chain seq x y z
N MET A 1 -3.47 -9.48 -12.20
CA MET A 1 -3.45 -8.14 -12.83
C MET A 1 -2.04 -7.60 -12.75
N GLU A 2 -1.59 -6.77 -13.69
CA GLU A 2 -0.29 -6.10 -13.60
C GLU A 2 -0.39 -4.87 -12.67
N PRO A 3 0.65 -4.54 -11.88
CA PRO A 3 0.68 -3.29 -11.13
C PRO A 3 0.73 -2.08 -12.08
N SER A 4 0.05 -1.00 -11.69
CA SER A 4 0.11 0.26 -12.44
C SER A 4 1.45 0.98 -12.23
N GLU A 5 1.83 1.81 -13.21
CA GLU A 5 2.99 2.69 -13.12
C GLU A 5 2.92 3.61 -11.89
N LEU A 6 1.73 4.11 -11.56
CA LEU A 6 1.52 4.98 -10.41
C LEU A 6 1.80 4.25 -9.09
N GLN A 7 1.40 2.97 -8.97
CA GLN A 7 1.74 2.16 -7.81
C GLN A 7 3.25 1.99 -7.67
N TYR A 8 3.97 1.71 -8.77
CA TYR A 8 5.42 1.60 -8.74
C TYR A 8 6.12 2.90 -8.33
N LEU A 9 5.65 4.06 -8.83
CA LEU A 9 6.20 5.36 -8.46
C LEU A 9 6.02 5.64 -6.96
N ILE A 10 4.85 5.31 -6.41
CA ILE A 10 4.57 5.49 -4.99
C ILE A 10 5.44 4.55 -4.14
N LEU A 11 5.54 3.27 -4.51
CA LEU A 11 6.39 2.31 -3.80
C LEU A 11 7.86 2.75 -3.80
N ASN A 12 8.37 3.18 -4.95
CA ASN A 12 9.74 3.68 -5.07
C ASN A 12 9.96 4.94 -4.21
N ALA A 13 9.01 5.87 -4.21
CA ALA A 13 9.10 7.06 -3.35
C ALA A 13 9.09 6.69 -1.85
N LEU A 14 8.25 5.75 -1.43
CA LEU A 14 8.21 5.28 -0.04
C LEU A 14 9.50 4.56 0.35
N ASP A 15 10.04 3.70 -0.51
CA ASP A 15 11.30 2.99 -0.29
C ASP A 15 12.50 3.94 -0.21
N THR A 16 12.59 4.88 -1.16
CA THR A 16 13.65 5.91 -1.20
C THR A 16 13.67 6.78 0.06
N LEU A 17 12.50 7.01 0.67
CA LEU A 17 12.35 7.80 1.90
C LEU A 17 12.43 6.95 3.17
N GLU A 18 12.71 5.65 3.07
CA GLU A 18 12.72 4.70 4.19
C GLU A 18 11.37 4.64 4.95
N LEU A 19 10.27 4.88 4.23
CA LEU A 19 8.88 4.83 4.72
C LEU A 19 8.16 3.53 4.34
N LEU A 20 8.81 2.63 3.61
CA LEU A 20 8.28 1.32 3.27
C LEU A 20 9.02 0.24 4.05
N SER A 21 8.31 -0.43 4.97
CA SER A 21 8.88 -1.55 5.74
C SER A 21 8.64 -2.89 5.05
N ASN A 22 7.50 -3.05 4.40
CA ASN A 22 7.13 -4.26 3.68
C ASN A 22 6.09 -3.95 2.60
N ALA A 23 6.04 -4.76 1.54
CA ALA A 23 5.05 -4.66 0.48
C ALA A 23 4.74 -6.04 -0.12
N VAL A 24 3.45 -6.37 -0.25
CA VAL A 24 2.96 -7.61 -0.84
C VAL A 24 1.94 -7.29 -1.90
N TYR A 25 2.10 -7.84 -3.10
CA TYR A 25 1.17 -7.66 -4.20
C TYR A 25 0.14 -8.79 -4.24
N ASP A 26 -1.12 -8.42 -4.40
CA ASP A 26 -2.21 -9.34 -4.69
C ASP A 26 -2.53 -9.30 -6.19
N GLU A 27 -2.16 -10.36 -6.90
CA GLU A 27 -2.40 -10.49 -8.34
C GLU A 27 -3.88 -10.63 -8.69
N GLU A 28 -4.74 -11.12 -7.78
CA GLU A 28 -6.17 -11.28 -8.02
C GLU A 28 -6.88 -9.92 -8.02
N THR A 29 -6.52 -9.04 -7.08
CA THR A 29 -7.17 -7.73 -6.90
C THR A 29 -6.40 -6.57 -7.52
N GLY A 30 -5.12 -6.76 -7.83
CA GLY A 30 -4.22 -5.71 -8.31
C GLY A 30 -3.83 -4.70 -7.23
N ILE A 31 -3.97 -5.05 -5.94
CA ILE A 31 -3.72 -4.17 -4.80
C ILE A 31 -2.40 -4.53 -4.16
N TRP A 32 -1.64 -3.52 -3.74
CA TRP A 32 -0.50 -3.71 -2.84
C TRP A 32 -0.94 -3.55 -1.39
N VAL A 33 -0.58 -4.50 -0.54
CA VAL A 33 -0.63 -4.34 0.93
C VAL A 33 0.76 -3.88 1.37
N ILE A 34 0.83 -2.73 2.02
CA ILE A 34 2.09 -2.11 2.45
C ILE A 34 2.12 -1.91 3.96
N GLU A 35 3.31 -2.04 4.52
CA GLU A 35 3.63 -1.71 5.90
C GLU A 35 4.51 -0.47 5.93
N THR A 36 4.19 0.48 6.81
CA THR A 36 4.93 1.74 6.95
C THR A 36 5.28 1.99 8.42
N PRO A 37 6.32 2.78 8.73
CA PRO A 37 6.64 3.16 10.10
C PRO A 37 5.66 4.20 10.70
N SER A 38 4.64 4.63 9.94
CA SER A 38 3.64 5.59 10.41
C SER A 38 2.79 5.01 11.54
N SER A 39 2.65 5.75 12.64
CA SER A 39 1.75 5.38 13.75
C SER A 39 0.26 5.52 13.40
N VAL A 40 -0.06 6.29 12.35
CA VAL A 40 -1.44 6.52 11.88
C VAL A 40 -1.82 5.56 10.76
N LEU A 41 -0.84 5.15 9.94
CA LEU A 41 -1.05 4.31 8.78
C LEU A 41 -0.05 3.13 8.73
N PRO A 42 0.05 2.31 9.80
CA PRO A 42 1.04 1.24 9.87
C PRO A 42 0.80 0.15 8.82
N TYR A 43 -0.47 -0.10 8.49
CA TYR A 43 -0.90 -1.06 7.46
C TYR A 43 -1.87 -0.38 6.49
N ALA A 44 -1.54 -0.42 5.19
CA ALA A 44 -2.34 0.23 4.16
C ALA A 44 -2.46 -0.62 2.89
N ARG A 45 -3.46 -0.28 2.09
CA ARG A 45 -3.63 -0.77 0.73
C ARG A 45 -3.33 0.36 -0.24
N LEU A 46 -2.47 0.09 -1.21
CA LEU A 46 -2.19 0.95 -2.34
C LEU A 46 -2.96 0.43 -3.56
N LEU A 47 -4.01 1.17 -3.92
CA LEU A 47 -4.94 0.82 -4.99
C LEU A 47 -4.34 1.14 -6.37
N GLN A 48 -4.94 0.60 -7.43
CA GLN A 48 -4.50 0.79 -8.83
C GLN A 48 -4.49 2.26 -9.29
N ASN A 49 -5.31 3.12 -8.67
CA ASN A 49 -5.36 4.55 -8.95
C ASN A 49 -4.35 5.37 -8.12
N GLY A 50 -3.50 4.72 -7.31
CA GLY A 50 -2.52 5.38 -6.45
C GLY A 50 -3.04 5.79 -5.08
N ASP A 51 -4.33 5.60 -4.78
CA ASP A 51 -4.84 5.90 -3.44
C ASP A 51 -4.24 4.95 -2.40
N ILE A 52 -3.76 5.53 -1.30
CA ILE A 52 -3.30 4.79 -0.12
C ILE A 52 -4.39 4.86 0.94
N VAL A 53 -5.04 3.73 1.19
CA VAL A 53 -6.14 3.64 2.15
C VAL A 53 -5.75 2.77 3.33
N PRO A 54 -6.15 3.12 4.57
CA PRO A 54 -5.88 2.27 5.73
C PRO A 54 -6.50 0.89 5.54
N MET A 55 -5.78 -0.13 5.99
CA MET A 55 -6.32 -1.47 6.11
C MET A 55 -7.25 -1.49 7.33
N ARG A 56 -8.47 -0.93 7.19
CA ARG A 56 -9.48 -0.99 8.24
C ARG A 56 -9.80 -2.46 8.51
N TRP A 57 -9.46 -2.95 9.70
CA TRP A 57 -10.20 -4.05 10.29
C TRP A 57 -11.65 -3.57 10.42
N ARG A 58 -12.63 -4.34 9.93
CA ARG A 58 -14.04 -4.08 10.23
C ARG A 58 -14.22 -4.25 11.74
N SER A 59 -14.04 -3.19 12.51
CA SER A 59 -14.43 -3.12 13.92
C SER A 59 -15.58 -2.14 14.05
N GLU A 60 -16.63 -2.34 13.26
CA GLU A 60 -17.96 -1.75 13.44
C GLU A 60 -18.99 -2.78 12.96
N LEU A 61 -19.31 -3.73 13.84
CA LEU A 61 -20.55 -4.51 13.88
C LEU A 61 -21.16 -4.33 15.27
#